data_AF-A0AAN8YVY1-F1
#
_entry.id   AF-A0AAN8YVY1-F1
#
_cell.length_a   1.000
_cell.length_b   1.000
_cell.length_c   1.000
_cell.angle_alpha   90.00
_cell.angle_beta   90.00
_cell.angle_gamma   90.00
#
_symmetry.space_group_name_H-M   'P 1'
#
loop_
_entity.id
_entity.type
_entity.pdbx_description
1 polymer ?
#
loop_
_entity_poly.entity_id
_entity_poly.type
_entity_poly.pdbx_seq_one_letter_code
_entity_poly.pdbx_strand_id
1 'polypeptide(L)'
;MAEILPLSDTPGAPWKVYGVTRRPHPSWNADLPMEYIQCDISNLNDAQSKLFLLTDITHIFYVAWASKPTESENNEENGSMLRNVLRSVIPSAPNLKHLSRSGSAWECYWDASDADLVAEQHIWAAVDPYAKNEAFNCSNGDVFKWKHLWKELAKQFGVEHVEEVSEERMSMVEMMKDKGASWEESERE
;
A
#
# COMPACT_ATOMS: atom_id res chain seq x y z
N MET A 1 -5.57 6.65 -8.11
CA MET A 1 -4.18 6.84 -8.60
C MET A 1 -4.07 6.61 -10.09
N ALA A 2 -4.44 5.44 -10.61
CA ALA A 2 -4.35 5.12 -12.04
C ALA A 2 -5.13 6.07 -12.98
N GLU A 3 -6.23 6.66 -12.51
CA GLU A 3 -7.03 7.64 -13.27
C GLU A 3 -6.50 9.08 -13.17
N ILE A 4 -5.84 9.41 -12.07
CA ILE A 4 -5.49 10.79 -11.71
C ILE A 4 -4.08 11.13 -12.18
N LEU A 5 -3.10 10.25 -11.89
CA LEU A 5 -1.69 10.52 -12.17
C LEU A 5 -1.40 10.81 -13.66
N PRO A 6 -2.08 10.19 -14.63
CA PRO A 6 -1.86 10.50 -16.05
C PRO A 6 -2.43 11.85 -16.51
N LEU A 7 -3.29 12.51 -15.73
CA LEU A 7 -3.90 13.79 -16.09
C LEU A 7 -2.85 14.91 -16.11
N SER A 8 -2.93 15.80 -17.10
CA SER A 8 -1.94 16.87 -17.33
C SER A 8 -1.87 17.93 -16.22
N ASP A 9 -2.92 18.04 -15.40
CA ASP A 9 -3.04 18.98 -14.29
C ASP A 9 -2.53 18.41 -12.96
N THR A 10 -2.13 17.13 -12.92
CA THR A 10 -1.53 16.54 -11.72
C THR A 10 -0.12 17.11 -11.48
N PRO A 11 0.27 17.45 -10.24
CA PRO A 11 1.64 17.87 -9.95
C PRO A 11 2.68 16.84 -10.42
N GLY A 12 3.63 17.27 -11.26
CA GLY A 12 4.64 16.38 -11.86
C GLY A 12 4.17 15.60 -13.10
N ALA A 13 2.96 15.89 -13.60
CA ALA A 13 2.41 15.29 -14.81
C ALA A 13 3.16 15.65 -16.10
N PRO A 14 2.97 14.87 -17.17
CA PRO A 14 2.20 13.61 -17.21
C PRO A 14 2.98 12.45 -16.58
N TRP A 15 2.33 11.70 -15.68
CA TRP A 15 2.93 10.51 -15.10
C TRP A 15 2.67 9.30 -15.98
N LYS A 16 3.73 8.54 -16.28
CA LYS A 16 3.58 7.17 -16.77
C LYS A 16 3.32 6.24 -15.58
N VAL A 17 2.24 5.48 -15.62
CA VAL A 17 1.80 4.63 -14.49
C VAL A 17 1.90 3.16 -14.88
N TYR A 18 2.54 2.37 -14.02
CA TYR A 18 2.56 0.92 -14.10
C TYR A 18 1.72 0.32 -12.96
N GLY A 19 0.73 -0.50 -13.30
CA GLY A 19 -0.10 -1.23 -12.35
C GLY A 19 0.39 -2.66 -12.20
N VAL A 20 1.04 -2.97 -11.08
CA VAL A 20 1.56 -4.31 -10.81
C VAL A 20 0.58 -5.08 -9.93
N THR A 21 0.04 -6.19 -10.43
CA THR A 21 -0.82 -7.07 -9.62
C THR A 21 -0.61 -8.54 -9.95
N ARG A 22 -0.89 -9.44 -8.99
CA ARG A 22 -0.79 -10.88 -9.21
C ARG A 22 -1.90 -11.43 -10.11
N ARG A 23 -3.06 -10.77 -10.18
CA ARG A 23 -4.24 -11.27 -10.92
C ARG A 23 -4.17 -10.85 -12.40
N PRO A 24 -4.88 -11.54 -13.30
CA PRO A 24 -5.06 -11.05 -14.67
C PRO A 24 -5.71 -9.67 -14.69
N HIS A 25 -5.42 -8.86 -15.73
CA HIS A 25 -6.02 -7.53 -15.91
C HIS A 25 -7.54 -7.67 -15.99
N PRO A 26 -8.30 -7.11 -15.03
CA PRO A 26 -9.75 -7.17 -15.12
C PRO A 26 -10.28 -6.31 -16.26
N SER A 27 -11.33 -6.76 -16.93
CA SER A 27 -11.90 -6.07 -18.09
C SER A 27 -12.54 -4.71 -17.75
N TRP A 28 -12.99 -4.50 -16.51
CA TRP A 28 -13.68 -3.27 -16.10
C TRP A 28 -12.76 -2.04 -16.03
N ASN A 29 -11.44 -2.19 -16.08
CA ASN A 29 -10.48 -1.08 -16.16
C ASN A 29 -9.46 -1.25 -17.29
N ALA A 30 -9.84 -1.94 -18.36
CA ALA A 30 -8.97 -2.14 -19.52
C ALA A 30 -8.59 -0.82 -20.21
N ASP A 31 -9.46 0.19 -20.14
CA ASP A 31 -9.30 1.48 -20.83
C ASP A 31 -8.53 2.52 -20.00
N LEU A 32 -8.10 2.19 -18.77
CA LEU A 32 -7.34 3.14 -17.95
C LEU A 32 -5.95 3.41 -18.58
N PRO A 33 -5.46 4.66 -18.55
CA PRO A 33 -4.17 5.05 -19.11
C PRO A 33 -3.00 4.61 -18.22
N MET A 34 -2.87 3.30 -18.02
CA MET A 34 -1.88 2.64 -17.17
C MET A 34 -1.37 1.37 -17.85
N GLU A 35 -0.07 1.11 -17.75
CA GLU A 35 0.53 -0.14 -18.19
C GLU A 35 0.32 -1.22 -17.13
N TYR A 36 -0.52 -2.22 -17.45
CA TYR A 36 -0.80 -3.33 -16.54
C TYR A 36 0.28 -4.41 -16.61
N ILE A 37 0.82 -4.80 -15.45
CA ILE A 37 1.83 -5.85 -15.32
C ILE A 37 1.28 -6.92 -14.39
N GLN A 38 0.93 -8.07 -14.94
CA GLN A 38 0.60 -9.25 -14.14
C GLN A 38 1.87 -9.86 -13.56
N CYS A 39 2.15 -9.68 -12.27
CA CYS A 39 3.35 -10.14 -11.61
C CYS A 39 3.05 -10.67 -10.20
N ASP A 40 3.55 -11.87 -9.89
CA ASP A 40 3.56 -12.38 -8.52
C ASP A 40 4.84 -11.97 -7.80
N ILE A 41 4.75 -10.93 -6.99
CA ILE A 41 5.91 -10.36 -6.31
C ILE A 41 6.44 -11.22 -5.15
N SER A 42 5.72 -12.26 -4.71
CA SER A 42 6.30 -13.25 -3.78
C SER A 42 7.30 -14.18 -4.48
N ASN A 43 7.20 -14.32 -5.80
CA ASN A 43 8.12 -15.09 -6.62
C ASN A 43 9.22 -14.18 -7.18
N LEU A 44 10.45 -14.33 -6.70
CA LEU A 44 11.59 -13.51 -7.13
C LEU A 44 11.85 -13.59 -8.64
N ASN A 45 11.74 -14.76 -9.26
CA ASN A 45 12.00 -14.90 -10.69
C ASN A 45 10.94 -14.20 -11.53
N ASP A 46 9.67 -14.26 -11.09
CA ASP A 46 8.58 -13.57 -11.76
C ASP A 46 8.73 -12.05 -11.63
N ALA A 47 9.04 -11.57 -10.42
CA ALA A 47 9.35 -10.17 -10.15
C ALA A 47 10.52 -9.66 -10.99
N GLN A 48 11.63 -10.41 -11.05
CA GLN A 48 12.81 -10.01 -11.83
C GLN A 48 12.51 -9.97 -13.31
N SER A 49 11.95 -11.03 -13.88
CA SER A 49 11.71 -11.10 -15.32
C SER A 49 10.78 -10.02 -15.86
N LYS A 50 9.84 -9.53 -15.02
CA LYS A 50 8.82 -8.55 -15.42
C LYS A 50 9.17 -7.12 -15.01
N LEU A 51 9.68 -6.91 -13.80
CA LEU A 51 9.93 -5.57 -13.27
C LEU A 51 11.30 -5.01 -13.65
N PHE A 52 12.30 -5.87 -13.93
CA PHE A 52 13.63 -5.42 -14.38
C PHE A 52 13.59 -4.71 -15.73
N LEU A 53 12.55 -4.96 -16.54
CA LEU A 53 12.36 -4.29 -17.83
C LEU A 53 11.98 -2.81 -17.68
N LEU A 54 11.56 -2.40 -16.47
CA LEU A 54 11.13 -1.04 -16.18
C LEU A 54 12.34 -0.20 -15.80
N THR A 55 12.81 0.62 -16.75
CA THR A 55 14.00 1.46 -16.59
C THR A 55 13.71 2.93 -16.31
N ASP A 56 12.45 3.33 -16.49
CA ASP A 56 11.96 4.69 -16.33
C ASP A 56 11.25 4.93 -14.97
N ILE A 57 11.33 3.97 -14.05
CA ILE A 57 10.73 4.09 -12.72
C ILE A 57 11.46 5.15 -11.91
N THR A 58 10.69 6.11 -11.39
CA THR A 58 11.19 7.17 -10.50
C THR A 58 10.60 7.10 -9.09
N HIS A 59 9.40 6.50 -8.96
CA HIS A 59 8.63 6.43 -7.72
C HIS A 59 7.95 5.05 -7.60
N ILE A 60 7.90 4.50 -6.39
CA ILE A 60 7.20 3.25 -6.08
C ILE A 60 6.17 3.50 -4.98
N PHE A 61 4.92 3.10 -5.22
CA PHE A 61 3.85 3.05 -4.23
C PHE A 61 3.57 1.59 -3.86
N TYR A 62 3.93 1.18 -2.63
CA TYR A 62 3.79 -0.20 -2.19
C TYR A 62 2.55 -0.39 -1.32
N VAL A 63 1.57 -1.14 -1.82
CA VAL A 63 0.28 -1.42 -1.15
C VAL A 63 -0.04 -2.91 -1.07
N ALA A 64 0.92 -3.77 -1.39
CA ALA A 64 0.71 -5.22 -1.41
C ALA A 64 0.88 -5.84 -0.02
N TRP A 65 0.00 -6.77 0.32
CA TRP A 65 0.03 -7.54 1.56
C TRP A 65 -0.46 -8.98 1.33
N ALA A 66 0.16 -9.93 2.01
CA ALA A 66 -0.21 -11.34 2.03
C ALA A 66 -0.47 -11.78 3.47
N SER A 67 -1.54 -12.55 3.66
CA SER A 67 -1.89 -13.18 4.93
C SER A 67 -1.26 -14.57 5.03
N LYS A 68 -0.70 -14.88 6.19
CA LYS A 68 -0.13 -16.17 6.60
C LYS A 68 -0.68 -16.58 7.97
N PRO A 69 -0.63 -17.89 8.30
CA PRO A 69 -1.15 -18.40 9.57
C PRO A 69 -0.53 -17.74 10.81
N THR A 70 0.74 -17.38 10.77
CA THR A 70 1.43 -16.74 11.91
C THR A 70 1.99 -15.35 11.58
N GLU A 71 2.20 -14.53 12.60
CA GLU A 71 2.86 -13.23 12.46
C GLU A 71 4.30 -13.36 11.91
N SER A 72 5.04 -14.36 12.37
CA SER A 72 6.40 -14.63 11.89
C SER A 72 6.40 -14.89 10.38
N GLU A 73 5.49 -15.73 9.89
CA GLU A 73 5.34 -16.00 8.46
C GLU A 73 4.83 -14.77 7.69
N ASN A 74 3.96 -13.95 8.28
CA ASN A 74 3.53 -12.68 7.69
C ASN A 74 4.71 -11.73 7.48
N ASN A 75 5.55 -11.56 8.50
CA ASN A 75 6.73 -10.69 8.43
C ASN A 75 7.74 -11.21 7.40
N GLU A 76 7.95 -12.53 7.38
CA GLU A 76 8.85 -13.18 6.43
C GLU A 76 8.36 -13.01 4.98
N GLU A 77 7.10 -13.35 4.70
CA GLU A 77 6.52 -13.30 3.36
C GLU A 77 6.41 -11.85 2.86
N ASN A 78 5.80 -10.95 3.63
CA ASN A 78 5.59 -9.57 3.20
C ASN A 78 6.93 -8.82 3.07
N GLY A 79 7.88 -9.10 3.96
CA GLY A 79 9.25 -8.62 3.82
C GLY A 79 9.93 -9.17 2.56
N SER A 80 9.70 -10.44 2.22
CA SER A 80 10.24 -11.07 1.01
C SER A 80 9.66 -10.44 -0.26
N MET A 81 8.34 -10.20 -0.30
CA MET A 81 7.67 -9.52 -1.41
C MET A 81 8.26 -8.13 -1.68
N LEU A 82 8.44 -7.30 -0.64
CA LEU A 82 9.06 -5.99 -0.79
C LEU A 82 10.51 -6.11 -1.27
N ARG A 83 11.29 -7.04 -0.71
CA ARG A 83 12.68 -7.29 -1.15
C ARG A 83 12.75 -7.69 -2.62
N ASN A 84 11.83 -8.53 -3.09
CA ASN A 84 11.80 -8.96 -4.49
C ASN A 84 11.53 -7.78 -5.43
N VAL A 85 10.59 -6.90 -5.08
CA VAL A 85 10.32 -5.67 -5.84
C VAL A 85 11.56 -4.79 -5.91
N LEU A 86 12.16 -4.49 -4.76
CA LEU A 86 13.34 -3.62 -4.69
C LEU A 86 14.54 -4.21 -5.45
N ARG A 87 14.80 -5.52 -5.31
CA ARG A 87 15.87 -6.20 -6.05
C ARG A 87 15.66 -6.21 -7.57
N SER A 88 14.40 -6.19 -8.01
CA SER A 88 14.08 -6.21 -9.43
C SER A 88 14.15 -4.81 -10.04
N VAL A 89 13.72 -3.78 -9.31
CA VAL A 89 13.58 -2.42 -9.82
C VAL A 89 14.86 -1.58 -9.60
N ILE A 90 15.52 -1.67 -8.46
CA ILE A 90 16.69 -0.82 -8.15
C ILE A 90 17.80 -0.94 -9.21
N PRO A 91 18.17 -2.15 -9.68
CA PRO A 91 19.22 -2.26 -10.69
C PRO A 91 18.88 -1.64 -12.04
N SER A 92 17.58 -1.58 -12.38
CA SER A 92 17.08 -1.04 -13.67
C SER A 92 16.65 0.42 -13.58
N ALA A 93 16.43 0.97 -12.38
CA ALA A 93 15.88 2.30 -12.14
C ALA A 93 16.88 3.24 -11.43
N PRO A 94 17.92 3.73 -12.14
CA PRO A 94 18.93 4.61 -11.56
C PRO A 94 18.37 5.98 -11.10
N ASN A 95 17.17 6.33 -11.57
CA ASN A 95 16.46 7.57 -11.24
C ASN A 95 15.39 7.38 -10.16
N LEU A 96 15.38 6.26 -9.44
CA LEU A 96 14.47 6.05 -8.32
C LEU A 96 14.79 7.08 -7.21
N LYS A 97 13.88 8.02 -6.99
CA LYS A 97 14.07 9.11 -6.03
C LYS A 97 13.35 8.86 -4.70
N HIS A 98 12.17 8.27 -4.77
CA HIS A 98 11.29 8.13 -3.60
C HIS A 98 10.58 6.77 -3.58
N LEU A 99 10.63 6.13 -2.42
CA LEU A 99 9.74 5.02 -2.06
C LEU A 99 8.68 5.58 -1.12
N SER A 100 7.43 5.69 -1.57
CA SER A 100 6.36 6.31 -0.78
C SER A 100 5.52 5.26 -0.07
N ARG A 101 5.25 5.51 1.21
CA ARG A 101 4.29 4.82 2.06
C ARG A 101 3.34 5.88 2.64
N SER A 102 2.06 5.59 2.82
CA SER A 102 1.12 6.65 3.25
C SER A 102 1.46 7.19 4.64
N GLY A 103 1.74 8.49 4.77
CA GLY A 103 2.11 9.15 6.04
C GLY A 103 0.99 9.17 7.09
N SER A 104 -0.28 9.09 6.70
CA SER A 104 -1.40 8.91 7.63
C SER A 104 -1.23 7.63 8.45
N ALA A 105 -0.77 6.54 7.84
CA ALA A 105 -0.55 5.28 8.54
C ALA A 105 0.54 5.36 9.63
N TRP A 106 1.53 6.27 9.52
CA TRP A 106 2.63 6.40 10.48
C TRP A 106 2.18 6.88 11.87
N GLU A 107 1.24 7.81 11.88
CA GLU A 107 0.77 8.53 13.07
C GLU A 107 -0.61 8.08 13.56
N CYS A 108 -1.38 7.42 12.68
CA CYS A 108 -2.66 6.80 13.03
C CYS A 108 -2.46 5.58 13.93
N TYR A 109 -3.48 5.33 14.73
CA TYR A 109 -3.64 4.15 15.55
C TYR A 109 -4.20 3.02 14.68
N TRP A 110 -3.54 1.87 14.74
CA TRP A 110 -3.91 0.65 14.05
C TRP A 110 -4.24 -0.41 15.08
N ASP A 111 -5.29 -1.15 14.81
CA ASP A 111 -5.68 -2.30 15.62
C ASP A 111 -5.14 -3.56 14.92
N ALA A 112 -4.55 -4.46 15.70
CA ALA A 112 -4.14 -5.77 15.24
C ALA A 112 -5.05 -6.83 15.87
N SER A 113 -5.45 -7.83 15.08
CA SER A 113 -6.10 -9.03 15.60
C SER A 113 -5.13 -10.19 15.53
N ASP A 114 -5.04 -10.92 16.63
CA ASP A 114 -4.37 -12.21 16.69
C ASP A 114 -5.14 -13.23 15.82
N ALA A 115 -4.37 -14.09 15.16
CA ALA A 115 -4.91 -15.05 14.21
C ALA A 115 -5.87 -16.06 14.87
N ASP A 116 -5.59 -16.48 16.11
CA ASP A 116 -6.43 -17.41 16.86
C ASP A 116 -7.75 -16.74 17.23
N LEU A 117 -7.71 -15.46 17.62
CA LEU A 117 -8.92 -14.68 17.92
C LEU A 117 -9.83 -14.54 16.69
N VAL A 118 -9.25 -14.26 15.52
CA VAL A 118 -10.01 -14.18 14.26
C VAL A 118 -10.61 -15.54 13.90
N ALA A 119 -9.87 -16.63 14.11
CA ALA A 119 -10.36 -17.98 13.85
C ALA A 119 -11.53 -18.36 14.77
N GLU A 120 -11.42 -18.06 16.07
CA GLU A 120 -12.50 -18.28 17.05
C GLU A 120 -13.75 -17.46 16.68
N GLN A 121 -13.59 -16.21 16.27
CA GLN A 121 -14.69 -15.36 15.84
C GLN A 121 -15.42 -15.93 14.61
N HIS A 122 -14.69 -16.49 13.65
CA HIS A 122 -15.29 -17.12 12.47
C HIS A 122 -16.06 -18.40 12.82
N ILE A 123 -15.50 -19.24 13.72
CA ILE A 123 -16.18 -20.45 14.20
C ILE A 123 -17.47 -20.06 14.92
N TRP A 124 -17.38 -19.08 15.83
CA TRP A 124 -18.54 -18.55 16.54
C TRP A 124 -19.61 -18.03 15.57
N ALA A 125 -19.24 -17.20 14.60
CA ALA A 125 -20.17 -16.64 13.63
C ALA A 125 -20.87 -17.70 12.74
N ALA A 126 -20.22 -18.85 12.53
CA ALA A 126 -20.77 -19.95 11.73
C ALA A 126 -21.79 -20.82 12.50
N VAL A 127 -21.70 -20.89 13.82
CA VAL A 127 -22.50 -21.81 14.64
C VAL A 127 -23.53 -21.10 15.52
N ASP A 128 -23.33 -19.81 15.80
CA ASP A 128 -24.21 -19.04 16.68
C ASP A 128 -25.36 -18.39 15.89
N PRO A 129 -26.63 -18.73 16.17
CA PRO A 129 -27.77 -18.16 15.47
C PRO A 129 -27.91 -16.64 15.65
N TYR A 130 -27.31 -16.04 16.68
CA TYR A 130 -27.30 -14.59 16.90
C TYR A 130 -26.33 -13.84 15.98
N ALA A 131 -25.37 -14.53 15.35
CA ALA A 131 -24.42 -13.89 14.45
C ALA A 131 -25.00 -13.64 13.04
N LYS A 132 -26.18 -14.18 12.73
CA LYS A 132 -26.77 -14.11 11.40
C LYS A 132 -27.16 -12.68 11.01
N ASN A 133 -26.64 -12.23 9.87
CA ASN A 133 -26.88 -10.90 9.29
C ASN A 133 -26.35 -9.71 10.12
N GLU A 134 -25.43 -9.97 11.04
CA GLU A 134 -24.82 -8.93 11.87
C GLU A 134 -23.35 -8.72 11.45
N ALA A 135 -22.87 -7.48 11.57
CA ALA A 135 -21.48 -7.13 11.33
C ALA A 135 -20.74 -6.98 12.66
N PHE A 136 -19.68 -7.76 12.87
CA PHE A 136 -18.87 -7.73 14.09
C PHE A 136 -17.43 -7.36 13.78
N ASN A 137 -16.85 -6.49 14.60
CA ASN A 137 -15.41 -6.24 14.58
C ASN A 137 -14.69 -7.33 15.38
N CYS A 138 -13.55 -7.76 14.87
CA CYS A 138 -12.57 -8.58 15.61
C CYS A 138 -11.39 -7.69 15.94
N SER A 139 -10.96 -7.71 17.18
CA SER A 139 -9.82 -6.93 17.65
C SER A 139 -9.33 -7.51 18.97
N ASN A 140 -8.01 -7.54 19.15
CA ASN A 140 -7.40 -7.88 20.43
C ASN A 140 -7.52 -6.76 21.47
N GLY A 141 -7.92 -5.57 21.04
CA GLY A 141 -7.80 -4.33 21.81
C GLY A 141 -6.39 -3.75 21.79
N ASP A 142 -5.44 -4.41 21.11
CA ASP A 142 -4.07 -3.93 20.96
C ASP A 142 -3.99 -2.87 19.87
N VAL A 143 -3.68 -1.65 20.28
CA VAL A 143 -3.57 -0.51 19.38
C VAL A 143 -2.11 -0.09 19.27
N PHE A 144 -1.58 -0.04 18.05
CA PHE A 144 -0.21 0.37 17.79
C PHE A 144 -0.14 1.54 16.81
N LYS A 145 0.98 2.27 16.84
CA LYS A 145 1.35 3.18 15.75
C LYS A 145 2.52 2.57 15.01
N TRP A 146 2.50 2.69 13.68
CA TRP A 146 3.60 2.23 12.86
C TRP A 146 4.94 2.83 13.27
N LYS A 147 4.97 4.08 13.76
CA LYS A 147 6.20 4.71 14.26
C LYS A 147 6.86 4.03 15.45
N HIS A 148 6.08 3.32 16.25
CA HIS A 148 6.58 2.57 17.39
C HIS A 148 6.98 1.16 16.97
N LEU A 149 6.11 0.48 16.20
CA LEU A 149 6.39 -0.85 15.67
C LEU A 149 7.65 -0.88 14.80
N TRP A 150 7.84 0.12 13.95
CA TRP A 150 8.95 0.17 13.01
C TRP A 150 10.32 0.33 13.69
N LYS A 151 10.37 1.00 14.85
CA LYS A 151 11.58 1.08 15.68
C LYS A 151 11.96 -0.28 16.28
N GLU A 152 10.99 -1.00 16.80
CA GLU A 152 11.23 -2.34 17.35
C GLU A 152 11.61 -3.34 16.24
N LEU A 153 10.96 -3.25 15.07
CA LEU A 153 11.36 -4.05 13.90
C LEU A 153 12.81 -3.73 13.48
N ALA A 154 13.17 -2.45 13.34
CA ALA A 154 14.53 -2.06 12.97
C ALA A 154 15.59 -2.60 13.96
N LYS A 155 15.29 -2.57 15.26
CA LYS A 155 16.12 -3.14 16.32
C LYS A 155 16.24 -4.67 16.19
N GLN A 156 15.13 -5.37 15.98
CA GLN A 156 15.12 -6.83 15.81
C GLN A 156 15.94 -7.28 14.59
N PHE A 157 15.92 -6.49 13.52
CA PHE A 157 16.64 -6.80 12.28
C PHE A 157 18.03 -6.16 12.18
N GLY A 158 18.49 -5.44 13.21
CA GLY A 158 19.83 -4.83 13.25
C GLY A 158 20.04 -3.75 12.18
N VAL A 159 18.97 -3.08 11.74
CA VAL A 159 19.02 -2.04 10.70
C VAL A 159 18.95 -0.67 11.35
N GLU A 160 19.79 0.25 10.89
CA GLU A 160 19.74 1.65 11.32
C GLU A 160 18.44 2.30 10.80
N HIS A 161 17.64 2.85 11.72
CA HIS A 161 16.37 3.49 11.40
C HIS A 161 16.48 5.01 11.51
N VAL A 162 16.07 5.71 10.45
CA VAL A 162 15.91 7.17 10.44
C VAL A 162 14.44 7.48 10.75
N GLU A 163 14.18 8.22 11.83
CA GLU A 163 12.85 8.77 12.06
C GLU A 163 12.47 9.67 10.89
N GLU A 164 11.28 9.44 10.33
CA GLU A 164 10.73 10.29 9.27
C GLU A 164 10.83 11.75 9.70
N VAL A 165 11.74 12.50 9.07
CA VAL A 165 11.82 13.95 9.21
C VAL A 165 10.53 14.45 8.59
N SER A 166 9.71 15.11 9.41
CA SER A 166 8.44 15.67 8.98
C SER A 166 8.68 16.63 7.81
N GLU A 167 8.50 16.16 6.59
CA GLU A 167 8.05 17.06 5.54
C GLU A 167 6.64 17.49 5.95
N GLU A 168 6.51 18.80 6.14
CA GLU A 168 5.39 19.49 6.75
C GLU A 168 4.06 18.85 6.37
N ARG A 169 3.29 18.42 7.37
CA ARG A 169 1.91 17.95 7.17
C ARG A 169 1.11 19.08 6.54
N MET A 170 0.99 19.07 5.23
CA MET A 170 0.09 19.96 4.51
C MET A 170 -1.34 19.56 4.87
N SER A 171 -2.03 20.46 5.57
CA SER A 171 -3.44 20.28 5.92
C SER A 171 -4.30 20.32 4.66
N MET A 172 -5.02 19.23 4.38
CA MET A 172 -5.96 19.17 3.27
C MET A 172 -7.04 20.26 3.37
N VAL A 173 -7.41 20.65 4.60
CA VAL A 173 -8.33 21.78 4.84
C VAL A 173 -7.70 23.09 4.37
N GLU A 174 -6.41 23.32 4.60
CA GLU A 174 -5.72 24.53 4.11
C GLU A 174 -5.53 24.50 2.60
N MET A 175 -5.18 23.35 2.01
CA MET A 175 -5.07 23.20 0.55
C MET A 175 -6.40 23.43 -0.18
N MET A 176 -7.54 23.26 0.50
CA MET A 176 -8.87 23.40 -0.09
C MET A 176 -9.57 24.72 0.19
N LYS A 177 -9.03 25.60 1.06
CA LYS A 177 -9.66 26.90 1.40
C LYS A 177 -9.95 27.77 0.17
N ASP A 178 -9.04 27.76 -0.80
CA ASP A 178 -9.12 28.67 -1.95
C ASP A 178 -9.67 27.99 -3.21
N LYS A 179 -10.03 26.70 -3.13
CA LYS A 179 -10.49 25.89 -4.28
C LYS A 179 -12.02 25.90 -4.47
N GLY A 180 -12.77 26.64 -3.66
CA GLY A 180 -14.24 26.72 -3.75
C GLY A 180 -14.74 27.17 -5.13
N ALA A 181 -14.07 28.13 -5.76
CA ALA A 181 -14.44 28.62 -7.09
C ALA A 181 -14.28 27.55 -8.20
N SER A 182 -13.34 26.61 -8.04
CA SER A 182 -13.13 25.52 -9.00
C SER A 182 -14.25 24.48 -8.97
N TRP A 183 -14.92 24.32 -7.82
CA TRP A 183 -16.07 23.42 -7.69
C TRP A 183 -17.35 24.02 -8.26
N GLU A 184 -17.54 25.34 -8.12
CA GLU A 184 -18.68 26.05 -8.73
C GLU A 184 -18.65 26.06 -10.26
N GLU A 185 -17.47 25.92 -10.86
CA GLU A 185 -17.29 25.83 -12.31
C GLU A 185 -17.62 24.42 -12.85
N SER A 186 -17.32 23.36 -12.08
CA SER A 186 -17.66 21.98 -12.44
C SER A 186 -19.15 21.63 -12.28
N GLU A 187 -19.91 22.34 -11.43
CA GLU A 187 -21.35 22.13 -11.30
C GLU A 187 -22.19 22.88 -12.36
N ARG A 188 -21.54 23.62 -13.27
CA ARG A 188 -22.19 24.37 -14.36
C ARG A 188 -22.07 23.72 -15.74
N GLU A 189 -21.36 22.61 -15.87
CA GLU A 189 -21.30 21.76 -17.08
C GLU A 189 -22.19 20.52 -16.94
#